data_AF-D9UMK1-F1
#
_entry.id   AF-D9UMK1-F1
#
_cell.length_a   1.000
_cell.length_b   1.000
_cell.length_c   1.000
_cell.angle_alpha   90.00
_cell.angle_beta   90.00
_cell.angle_gamma   90.00
#
_symmetry.space_group_name_H-M   'P 1'
#
loop_
_entity.id
_entity.type
_entity.pdbx_description
1 polymer ?
#
loop_
_entity_poly.entity_id
_entity_poly.type
_entity_poly.pdbx_seq_one_letter_code
_entity_poly.pdbx_strand_id
1 'polypeptide(L)'
;MSAAEVGQALGRTKDFLVGTNLDPGVLRGERPTGALRFLDPRQRAVREFFSDAFGAPGAPGGENDPLRLATRFDPARFAFAGDVVKTRGGMTFRAAGGGGIDVTTDVTYVYPVVRASGGGEVVRTIVRRAVVLRWRAPGTAGAGTFQLVSYASDVTNGGCGDRKGYFSPEFGAERATVAPDDGVVIDPYDRAGTVDGHAGTEDECASAVRS
;
A
#
# COMPACT_ATOMS: atom_id res chain seq x y z
N MET A 1 21.29 -9.86 15.64
CA MET A 1 20.47 -10.91 15.01
C MET A 1 21.38 -11.84 14.22
N SER A 2 21.09 -13.14 14.22
CA SER A 2 21.72 -14.13 13.35
C SER A 2 21.18 -14.02 11.90
N ALA A 3 21.88 -14.64 10.95
CA ALA A 3 21.41 -14.68 9.55
C ALA A 3 20.03 -15.32 9.40
N ALA A 4 19.75 -16.38 10.17
CA ALA A 4 18.44 -17.05 10.17
C ALA A 4 17.32 -16.13 10.69
N GLU A 5 17.59 -15.35 11.74
CA GLU A 5 16.63 -14.39 12.28
C GLU A 5 16.37 -13.23 11.32
N VAL A 6 17.41 -12.74 10.64
CA VAL A 6 17.25 -11.75 9.57
C VAL A 6 16.42 -12.32 8.42
N GLY A 7 16.70 -13.54 7.98
CA GLY A 7 15.91 -14.23 6.95
C GLY A 7 14.43 -14.37 7.32
N GLN A 8 14.14 -14.70 8.58
CA GLN A 8 12.77 -14.76 9.08
C GLN A 8 12.09 -13.39 9.06
N ALA A 9 12.78 -12.33 9.50
CA ALA A 9 12.24 -10.97 9.47
C ALA A 9 11.92 -10.52 8.04
N LEU A 10 12.82 -10.77 7.07
CA LEU A 10 12.59 -10.47 5.66
C LEU A 10 11.41 -11.28 5.09
N GLY A 11 11.32 -12.57 5.40
CA GLY A 11 10.18 -13.42 4.99
C GLY A 11 8.84 -12.91 5.52
N ARG A 12 8.79 -12.50 6.79
CA ARG A 12 7.57 -11.95 7.39
C ARG A 12 7.25 -10.53 6.90
N THR A 13 8.24 -9.73 6.56
CA THR A 13 8.03 -8.46 5.84
C THR A 13 7.40 -8.72 4.47
N LYS A 14 7.87 -9.74 3.73
CA LYS A 14 7.22 -10.15 2.48
C LYS A 14 5.77 -10.57 2.70
N ASP A 15 5.48 -11.36 3.73
CA ASP A 15 4.11 -11.75 4.07
C ASP A 15 3.22 -10.54 4.36
N PHE A 16 3.75 -9.52 5.05
CA PHE A 16 3.03 -8.26 5.27
C PHE A 16 2.69 -7.58 3.94
N LEU A 17 3.67 -7.41 3.05
CA LEU A 17 3.46 -6.79 1.73
C LEU A 17 2.42 -7.55 0.88
N VAL A 18 2.51 -8.89 0.86
CA VAL A 18 1.56 -9.75 0.14
C VAL A 18 0.16 -9.61 0.76
N GLY A 19 0.04 -9.72 2.08
CA GLY A 19 -1.25 -9.68 2.76
C GLY A 19 -1.94 -8.33 2.71
N THR A 20 -1.23 -7.22 2.49
CA THR A 20 -1.85 -5.89 2.35
C THR A 20 -2.07 -5.44 0.91
N ASN A 21 -1.37 -6.02 -0.08
CA ASN A 21 -1.40 -5.54 -1.47
C ASN A 21 -1.73 -6.61 -2.52
N LEU A 22 -1.73 -7.89 -2.18
CA LEU A 22 -1.95 -8.97 -3.15
C LEU A 22 -3.02 -9.98 -2.71
N ASP A 23 -3.40 -9.97 -1.43
CA ASP A 23 -4.45 -10.85 -0.93
C ASP A 23 -5.81 -10.52 -1.61
N PRO A 24 -6.44 -11.49 -2.30
CA PRO A 24 -7.67 -11.24 -3.05
C PRO A 24 -8.84 -10.76 -2.20
N GLY A 25 -8.89 -11.16 -0.92
CA GLY A 25 -9.89 -10.67 0.03
C GLY A 25 -9.67 -9.21 0.35
N VAL A 26 -8.43 -8.84 0.71
CA VAL A 26 -8.06 -7.47 1.06
C VAL A 26 -8.25 -6.52 -0.13
N LEU A 27 -7.88 -6.95 -1.33
CA LEU A 27 -8.12 -6.22 -2.57
C LEU A 27 -9.61 -5.92 -2.80
N ARG A 28 -10.51 -6.77 -2.30
CA ARG A 28 -11.98 -6.61 -2.36
C ARG A 28 -12.59 -5.98 -1.10
N GLY A 29 -11.77 -5.50 -0.18
CA GLY A 29 -12.24 -4.80 1.02
C GLY A 29 -12.21 -5.60 2.32
N GLU A 30 -11.68 -6.82 2.35
CA GLU A 30 -11.50 -7.57 3.60
C GLU A 30 -10.36 -6.98 4.44
N ARG A 31 -10.31 -7.33 5.73
CA ARG A 31 -9.26 -6.85 6.66
C ARG A 31 -7.99 -7.70 6.51
N PRO A 32 -6.77 -7.11 6.44
CA PRO A 32 -5.51 -7.85 6.26
C PRO A 32 -5.02 -8.54 7.53
N THR A 33 -5.88 -9.31 8.22
CA THR A 33 -5.60 -9.90 9.54
C THR A 33 -4.31 -10.73 9.56
N GLY A 34 -4.05 -11.51 8.50
CA GLY A 34 -2.83 -12.29 8.34
C GLY A 34 -1.55 -11.45 8.27
N ALA A 35 -1.60 -10.28 7.60
CA ALA A 35 -0.47 -9.36 7.52
C ALA A 35 -0.15 -8.71 8.88
N LEU A 36 -1.19 -8.47 9.70
CA LEU A 36 -1.09 -7.78 10.98
C LEU A 36 -0.68 -8.68 12.14
N ARG A 37 -0.57 -9.99 11.94
CA ARG A 37 -0.27 -10.95 13.02
C ARG A 37 1.05 -10.69 13.76
N PHE A 38 2.02 -10.06 13.07
CA PHE A 38 3.31 -9.72 13.66
C PHE A 38 3.45 -8.24 14.01
N LEU A 39 2.37 -7.44 13.92
CA LEU A 39 2.40 -6.07 14.40
C LEU A 39 2.64 -6.06 15.92
N ASP A 40 3.60 -5.28 16.37
CA ASP A 40 3.97 -5.18 17.77
C ASP A 40 2.77 -4.74 18.61
N PRO A 41 2.31 -5.56 19.58
CA PRO A 41 1.13 -5.26 20.39
C PRO A 41 1.28 -3.96 21.21
N ARG A 42 2.52 -3.50 21.41
CA ARG A 42 2.83 -2.26 22.13
C ARG A 42 2.69 -1.01 21.24
N GLN A 43 2.63 -1.15 19.92
CA GLN A 43 2.42 -0.02 19.00
C GLN A 43 0.92 0.35 18.94
N ARG A 44 0.37 0.80 20.08
CA ARG A 44 -1.08 1.01 20.29
C ARG A 44 -1.71 1.89 19.21
N ALA A 45 -1.13 3.05 18.92
CA ALA A 45 -1.65 3.98 17.92
C ALA A 45 -1.76 3.34 16.52
N VAL A 46 -0.80 2.51 16.10
CA VAL A 46 -0.89 1.82 14.79
C VAL A 46 -1.95 0.73 14.82
N ARG A 47 -2.14 0.05 15.95
CA ARG A 47 -3.22 -0.94 16.10
C ARG A 47 -4.59 -0.29 16.09
N GLU A 48 -4.73 0.86 16.72
CA GLU A 48 -5.93 1.71 16.69
C GLU A 48 -6.20 2.18 15.26
N PHE A 49 -5.20 2.71 14.55
CA PHE A 49 -5.32 3.01 13.10
C PHE A 49 -5.87 1.80 12.31
N PHE A 50 -5.30 0.61 12.47
CA PHE A 50 -5.81 -0.57 11.77
C PHE A 50 -7.21 -0.97 12.24
N SER A 51 -7.54 -0.77 13.51
CA SER A 51 -8.90 -0.96 14.03
C SER A 51 -9.88 -0.08 13.30
N ASP A 52 -9.59 1.21 13.22
CA ASP A 52 -10.48 2.24 12.71
C ASP A 52 -10.58 2.18 11.18
N ALA A 53 -9.44 2.14 10.50
CA ALA A 53 -9.36 2.11 9.03
C ALA A 53 -10.01 0.86 8.40
N PHE A 54 -10.14 -0.24 9.16
CA PHE A 54 -10.72 -1.51 8.70
C PHE A 54 -11.87 -2.00 9.59
N GLY A 55 -12.50 -1.12 10.37
CA GLY A 55 -13.43 -1.46 11.45
C GLY A 55 -14.92 -1.40 11.08
N ALA A 56 -15.42 -0.26 10.62
CA ALA A 56 -16.85 -0.05 10.36
C ALA A 56 -17.12 0.67 9.03
N PRO A 57 -18.30 0.47 8.40
CA PRO A 57 -18.71 1.20 7.20
C PRO A 57 -18.86 2.70 7.49
N GLY A 58 -18.27 3.55 6.64
CA GLY A 58 -18.55 5.00 6.63
C GLY A 58 -17.45 5.94 7.12
N ALA A 59 -16.29 5.46 7.56
CA ALA A 59 -15.21 6.32 8.07
C ALA A 59 -13.80 6.18 7.45
N PRO A 60 -13.57 5.65 6.22
CA PRO A 60 -12.22 5.66 5.66
C PRO A 60 -11.92 6.97 4.91
N GLY A 61 -12.29 8.12 5.48
CA GLY A 61 -11.93 9.45 4.98
C GLY A 61 -10.95 10.13 5.93
N GLY A 62 -10.02 10.91 5.41
CA GLY A 62 -9.03 11.67 6.19
C GLY A 62 -7.90 10.80 6.79
N GLU A 63 -7.59 11.00 8.08
CA GLU A 63 -6.40 10.41 8.73
C GLU A 63 -6.41 8.87 8.84
N ASN A 64 -7.59 8.24 8.79
CA ASN A 64 -7.79 6.80 8.96
C ASN A 64 -8.09 6.07 7.63
N ASP A 65 -7.54 6.55 6.52
CA ASP A 65 -7.69 5.89 5.22
C ASP A 65 -6.91 4.55 5.16
N PRO A 66 -7.57 3.39 4.97
CA PRO A 66 -6.89 2.11 4.83
C PRO A 66 -5.98 2.03 3.60
N LEU A 67 -6.15 2.90 2.61
CA LEU A 67 -5.30 2.95 1.41
C LEU A 67 -3.85 3.35 1.73
N ARG A 68 -3.60 3.94 2.90
CA ARG A 68 -2.24 4.22 3.40
C ARG A 68 -1.37 2.98 3.49
N LEU A 69 -1.95 1.82 3.80
CA LEU A 69 -1.20 0.57 4.04
C LEU A 69 -1.70 -0.63 3.25
N ALA A 70 -2.92 -0.60 2.72
CA ALA A 70 -3.49 -1.68 1.91
C ALA A 70 -4.00 -1.17 0.56
N THR A 71 -3.97 -2.01 -0.47
CA THR A 71 -4.60 -1.70 -1.75
C THR A 71 -5.99 -2.32 -1.79
N ARG A 72 -7.01 -1.54 -2.16
CA ARG A 72 -8.41 -1.92 -2.05
C ARG A 72 -9.22 -1.30 -3.18
N PHE A 73 -10.14 -2.08 -3.76
CA PHE A 73 -11.11 -1.63 -4.77
C PHE A 73 -12.52 -2.04 -4.32
N ASP A 74 -13.50 -1.19 -4.59
CA ASP A 74 -14.89 -1.50 -4.28
C ASP A 74 -15.41 -2.58 -5.25
N PRO A 75 -15.71 -3.80 -4.78
CA PRO A 75 -16.13 -4.91 -5.64
C PRO A 75 -17.50 -4.67 -6.30
N ALA A 76 -18.30 -3.72 -5.80
CA ALA A 76 -19.55 -3.32 -6.47
C ALA A 76 -19.30 -2.46 -7.72
N ARG A 77 -18.13 -1.83 -7.81
CA ARG A 77 -17.79 -0.88 -8.88
C ARG A 77 -16.72 -1.44 -9.82
N PHE A 78 -15.78 -2.22 -9.32
CA PHE A 78 -14.60 -2.67 -10.06
C PHE A 78 -14.35 -4.17 -9.90
N ALA A 79 -13.81 -4.79 -10.94
CA ALA A 79 -13.30 -6.15 -10.92
C ALA A 79 -11.88 -6.19 -11.50
N PHE A 80 -11.10 -7.23 -11.18
CA PHE A 80 -9.77 -7.43 -11.76
C PHE A 80 -9.88 -8.07 -13.14
N ALA A 81 -9.06 -7.60 -14.08
CA ALA A 81 -8.87 -8.27 -15.37
C ALA A 81 -7.85 -9.41 -15.22
N GLY A 82 -8.35 -10.59 -14.88
CA GLY A 82 -7.55 -11.78 -14.61
C GLY A 82 -7.13 -11.89 -13.13
N ASP A 83 -6.20 -12.81 -12.87
CA ASP A 83 -5.74 -13.20 -11.53
C ASP A 83 -4.28 -12.79 -11.24
N VAL A 84 -3.64 -12.06 -12.16
CA VAL A 84 -2.23 -11.67 -12.07
C VAL A 84 -2.08 -10.19 -11.80
N VAL A 85 -1.50 -9.86 -10.63
CA VAL A 85 -0.92 -8.54 -10.35
C VAL A 85 0.57 -8.58 -10.63
N LYS A 86 1.07 -7.65 -11.45
CA LYS A 86 2.51 -7.55 -11.74
C LYS A 86 3.19 -6.74 -10.64
N THR A 87 4.33 -7.23 -10.17
CA THR A 87 5.11 -6.57 -9.11
C THR A 87 6.56 -6.37 -9.52
N ARG A 88 7.16 -5.25 -9.11
CA ARG A 88 8.60 -4.99 -9.26
C ARG A 88 9.12 -4.26 -8.04
N GLY A 89 10.23 -4.70 -7.48
CA GLY A 89 10.84 -4.02 -6.34
C GLY A 89 11.74 -4.92 -5.51
N GLY A 90 12.03 -4.46 -4.29
CA GLY A 90 12.90 -5.20 -3.39
C GLY A 90 12.79 -4.72 -1.95
N MET A 91 13.58 -5.35 -1.09
CA MET A 91 13.74 -4.98 0.30
C MET A 91 15.22 -5.02 0.68
N THR A 92 15.63 -4.08 1.52
CA THR A 92 16.95 -4.02 2.12
C THR A 92 16.80 -3.95 3.64
N PHE A 93 17.88 -4.20 4.37
CA PHE A 93 17.86 -4.09 5.82
C PHE A 93 19.13 -3.44 6.34
N ARG A 94 19.02 -2.81 7.51
CA ARG A 94 20.15 -2.27 8.27
C ARG A 94 19.96 -2.51 9.75
N ALA A 95 21.06 -2.50 10.51
CA ALA A 95 20.99 -2.54 11.96
C ALA A 95 20.13 -1.38 12.50
N ALA A 96 19.36 -1.67 13.54
CA ALA A 96 18.59 -0.70 14.30
C ALA A 96 19.01 -0.72 15.77
N GLY A 97 18.62 0.31 16.52
CA GLY A 97 18.88 0.38 17.96
C GLY A 97 18.32 -0.85 18.70
N GLY A 98 18.99 -1.24 19.80
CA GLY A 98 18.57 -2.39 20.60
C GLY A 98 18.79 -3.76 19.95
N GLY A 99 19.70 -3.85 18.97
CA GLY A 99 20.12 -5.11 18.34
C GLY A 99 19.15 -5.70 17.30
N GLY A 100 18.10 -4.95 16.95
CA GLY A 100 17.13 -5.30 15.90
C GLY A 100 17.58 -4.85 14.52
N ILE A 101 16.65 -4.89 13.55
CA ILE A 101 16.87 -4.39 12.19
C ILE A 101 15.70 -3.54 11.71
N ASP A 102 15.99 -2.56 10.85
CA ASP A 102 14.99 -1.89 10.02
C ASP A 102 15.02 -2.54 8.64
N VAL A 103 13.87 -3.03 8.19
CA VAL A 103 13.67 -3.54 6.83
C VAL A 103 12.96 -2.45 6.02
N THR A 104 13.61 -1.95 4.99
CA THR A 104 13.06 -0.97 4.06
C THR A 104 12.61 -1.67 2.79
N THR A 105 11.40 -1.38 2.33
CA THR A 105 10.83 -1.95 1.10
C THR A 105 10.52 -0.84 0.11
N ASP A 106 10.58 -1.15 -1.19
CA ASP A 106 10.07 -0.30 -2.27
C ASP A 106 9.56 -1.21 -3.38
N VAL A 107 8.24 -1.33 -3.49
CA VAL A 107 7.58 -2.27 -4.40
C VAL A 107 6.47 -1.57 -5.18
N THR A 108 6.52 -1.71 -6.50
CA THR A 108 5.48 -1.30 -7.44
C THR A 108 4.54 -2.47 -7.71
N TYR A 109 3.24 -2.22 -7.69
CA TYR A 109 2.15 -3.14 -8.00
C TYR A 109 1.31 -2.56 -9.14
N VAL A 110 0.96 -3.39 -10.13
CA VAL A 110 0.13 -3.00 -11.28
C VAL A 110 -1.15 -3.81 -11.25
N TYR A 111 -2.27 -3.13 -10.99
CA TYR A 111 -3.60 -3.72 -10.86
C TYR A 111 -4.41 -3.48 -12.13
N PRO A 112 -4.59 -4.49 -12.98
CA PRO A 112 -5.47 -4.37 -14.15
C PRO A 112 -6.93 -4.52 -13.68
N VAL A 113 -7.75 -3.51 -13.94
CA VAL A 113 -9.13 -3.42 -13.46
C VAL A 113 -10.10 -3.07 -14.58
N VAL A 114 -11.32 -3.57 -14.46
CA VAL A 114 -12.48 -3.32 -15.33
C VAL A 114 -13.64 -2.81 -14.48
N ARG A 115 -14.63 -2.19 -15.11
CA ARG A 115 -15.91 -1.91 -14.42
C ARG A 115 -16.60 -3.23 -14.09
N ALA A 116 -17.14 -3.35 -12.88
CA ALA A 116 -17.91 -4.53 -12.47
C ALA A 116 -19.18 -4.71 -13.33
N SER A 117 -19.73 -3.62 -13.88
CA SER A 117 -20.86 -3.65 -14.82
C SER A 117 -20.52 -4.14 -16.24
N GLY A 118 -19.24 -4.38 -16.55
CA GLY A 118 -18.77 -4.77 -17.89
C GLY A 118 -18.27 -3.59 -18.73
N GLY A 119 -18.07 -3.82 -20.04
CA GLY A 119 -17.61 -2.78 -20.99
C GLY A 119 -16.21 -2.97 -21.58
N GLY A 120 -15.49 -4.03 -21.18
CA GLY A 120 -14.27 -4.52 -21.86
C GLY A 120 -13.01 -3.65 -21.76
N GLU A 121 -13.11 -2.37 -21.39
CA GLU A 121 -11.96 -1.51 -21.15
C GLU A 121 -11.20 -1.97 -19.90
N VAL A 122 -9.91 -2.27 -20.07
CA VAL A 122 -8.99 -2.54 -18.97
C VAL A 122 -8.18 -1.29 -18.69
N VAL A 123 -8.25 -0.81 -17.46
CA VAL A 123 -7.42 0.28 -16.95
C VAL A 123 -6.45 -0.26 -15.92
N ARG A 124 -5.38 0.48 -15.63
CA ARG A 124 -4.43 0.08 -14.60
C ARG A 124 -4.37 1.13 -13.52
N THR A 125 -4.41 0.67 -12.28
CA THR A 125 -3.97 1.45 -11.12
C THR A 125 -2.57 0.96 -10.78
N ILE A 126 -1.60 1.87 -10.74
CA ILE A 126 -0.22 1.53 -10.41
C ILE A 126 0.06 2.13 -9.03
N VAL A 127 0.58 1.30 -8.13
CA VAL A 127 0.88 1.69 -6.76
C VAL A 127 2.33 1.35 -6.45
N ARG A 128 3.19 2.35 -6.23
CA ARG A 128 4.53 2.15 -5.68
C ARG A 128 4.48 2.42 -4.19
N ARG A 129 4.85 1.45 -3.36
CA ARG A 129 4.83 1.58 -1.89
C ARG A 129 6.22 1.42 -1.30
N ALA A 130 6.58 2.36 -0.44
CA ALA A 130 7.71 2.23 0.45
C ALA A 130 7.25 2.05 1.89
N VAL A 131 7.81 1.08 2.60
CA VAL A 131 7.49 0.80 4.00
C VAL A 131 8.79 0.50 4.75
N VAL A 132 8.90 1.00 5.97
CA VAL A 132 9.97 0.62 6.90
C VAL A 132 9.37 -0.13 8.08
N LEU A 133 9.77 -1.39 8.25
CA LEU A 133 9.37 -2.23 9.38
C LEU A 133 10.55 -2.49 10.30
N ARG A 134 10.42 -2.13 11.57
CA ARG A 134 11.44 -2.40 12.59
C ARG A 134 11.18 -3.72 13.29
N TRP A 135 12.06 -4.69 13.07
CA TRP A 135 12.03 -5.99 13.74
C TRP A 135 12.87 -5.96 15.02
N ARG A 136 12.28 -6.42 16.13
CA ARG A 136 12.94 -6.43 17.44
C ARG A 136 13.94 -7.58 17.56
N ALA A 137 14.99 -7.34 18.33
CA ALA A 137 16.00 -8.35 18.62
C ALA A 137 15.40 -9.55 19.38
N PRO A 138 15.92 -10.77 19.17
CA PRO A 138 15.60 -11.92 19.99
C PRO A 138 15.84 -11.64 21.48
N GLY A 139 15.06 -12.27 22.36
CA GLY A 139 15.19 -12.10 23.81
C GLY A 139 14.75 -10.75 24.36
N THR A 140 14.32 -9.81 23.51
CA THR A 140 13.75 -8.52 23.93
C THR A 140 12.23 -8.58 23.99
N ALA A 141 11.61 -7.65 24.73
CA ALA A 141 10.17 -7.47 24.69
C ALA A 141 9.72 -7.21 23.23
N GLY A 142 8.73 -7.98 22.76
CA GLY A 142 8.22 -7.96 21.37
C GLY A 142 9.14 -8.61 20.34
N ALA A 143 10.07 -9.48 20.75
CA ALA A 143 10.80 -10.34 19.84
C ALA A 143 9.84 -11.09 18.88
N GLY A 144 10.21 -11.16 17.60
CA GLY A 144 9.37 -11.79 16.58
C GLY A 144 8.18 -10.95 16.09
N THR A 145 8.06 -9.70 16.55
CA THR A 145 7.10 -8.71 16.03
C THR A 145 7.84 -7.55 15.34
N PHE A 146 7.11 -6.79 14.53
CA PHE A 146 7.59 -5.58 13.89
C PHE A 146 6.82 -4.34 14.33
N GLN A 147 7.47 -3.19 14.33
CA GLN A 147 6.82 -1.89 14.38
C GLN A 147 6.79 -1.27 12.99
N LEU A 148 5.66 -0.70 12.60
CA LEU A 148 5.58 0.13 11.40
C LEU A 148 6.25 1.47 11.70
N VAL A 149 7.39 1.75 11.06
CA VAL A 149 8.18 2.97 11.29
C VAL A 149 7.74 4.09 10.37
N SER A 150 7.61 3.79 9.08
CA SER A 150 7.13 4.73 8.09
C SER A 150 6.45 3.99 6.92
N TYR A 151 5.61 4.72 6.21
CA TYR A 151 4.99 4.29 4.96
C TYR A 151 4.87 5.49 4.03
N ALA A 152 4.99 5.23 2.74
CA ALA A 152 4.73 6.18 1.67
C ALA A 152 4.23 5.42 0.45
N SER A 153 3.49 6.09 -0.41
CA SER A 153 3.09 5.53 -1.70
C SER A 153 3.04 6.59 -2.78
N ASP A 154 3.20 6.16 -4.02
CA ASP A 154 2.80 6.89 -5.22
C ASP A 154 1.71 6.07 -5.91
N VAL A 155 0.64 6.73 -6.38
CA VAL A 155 -0.51 6.07 -6.99
C VAL A 155 -0.89 6.77 -8.29
N THR A 156 -1.13 6.00 -9.34
CA THR A 156 -1.71 6.52 -10.58
C THR A 156 -3.07 5.89 -10.86
N ASN A 157 -3.98 6.67 -11.46
CA ASN A 157 -5.34 6.30 -11.83
C ASN A 157 -6.17 5.71 -10.67
N GLY A 158 -6.83 6.60 -9.93
CA GLY A 158 -7.67 6.26 -8.78
C GLY A 158 -7.11 6.67 -7.42
N GLY A 159 -5.97 7.37 -7.40
CA GLY A 159 -5.34 7.93 -6.20
C GLY A 159 -5.74 9.38 -5.87
N CYS A 160 -6.43 10.09 -6.76
CA CYS A 160 -6.81 11.50 -6.57
C CYS A 160 -8.25 11.67 -6.04
N GLY A 161 -8.52 12.78 -5.35
CA GLY A 161 -9.84 13.14 -4.81
C GLY A 161 -10.21 12.45 -3.49
N ASP A 162 -11.48 12.58 -3.09
CA ASP A 162 -12.03 12.02 -1.85
C ASP A 162 -11.89 10.49 -1.80
N ARG A 163 -10.87 10.01 -1.09
CA ARG A 163 -10.65 8.59 -0.86
C ARG A 163 -11.62 8.11 0.22
N LYS A 164 -12.49 7.17 -0.14
CA LYS A 164 -13.41 6.48 0.78
C LYS A 164 -12.95 5.06 1.05
N GLY A 165 -11.66 4.88 1.34
CA GLY A 165 -11.05 3.57 1.67
C GLY A 165 -10.91 2.58 0.52
N TYR A 166 -11.20 3.03 -0.70
CA TYR A 166 -11.07 2.28 -1.94
C TYR A 166 -10.49 3.20 -3.02
N PHE A 167 -9.61 2.66 -3.85
CA PHE A 167 -9.22 3.34 -5.08
C PHE A 167 -10.44 3.41 -6.00
N SER A 168 -10.56 4.53 -6.72
CA SER A 168 -11.65 4.75 -7.68
C SER A 168 -11.06 5.06 -9.06
N PRO A 169 -10.57 4.05 -9.79
CA PRO A 169 -9.97 4.24 -11.11
C PRO A 169 -10.99 4.81 -12.10
N GLU A 170 -10.52 5.68 -12.98
CA GLU A 170 -11.34 6.33 -13.99
C GLU A 170 -11.20 5.62 -15.34
N PHE A 171 -12.29 5.60 -16.10
CA PHE A 171 -12.40 4.90 -17.38
C PHE A 171 -12.85 5.86 -18.49
N GLY A 172 -12.41 5.63 -19.72
CA GLY A 172 -12.85 6.41 -20.89
C GLY A 172 -12.79 7.93 -20.68
N ALA A 173 -13.90 8.63 -20.93
CA ALA A 173 -14.02 10.08 -20.84
C ALA A 173 -13.87 10.64 -19.41
N GLU A 174 -14.02 9.83 -18.35
CA GLU A 174 -13.80 10.28 -16.96
C GLU A 174 -12.35 10.75 -16.78
N ARG A 175 -11.38 10.05 -17.38
CA ARG A 175 -9.96 10.44 -17.37
C ARG A 175 -9.68 11.81 -18.00
N ALA A 176 -10.56 12.30 -18.88
CA ALA A 176 -10.37 13.57 -19.57
C ALA A 176 -10.89 14.78 -18.75
N THR A 177 -11.54 14.53 -17.60
CA THR A 177 -12.18 15.57 -16.78
C THR A 177 -11.30 16.10 -15.66
N VAL A 178 -10.24 15.39 -15.28
CA VAL A 178 -9.22 15.88 -14.35
C VAL A 178 -8.13 16.55 -15.17
N ALA A 179 -8.21 17.87 -15.32
CA ALA A 179 -7.10 18.63 -15.86
C ALA A 179 -5.89 18.41 -14.93
N PRO A 180 -4.71 18.08 -15.45
CA PRO A 180 -3.48 18.14 -14.68
C PRO A 180 -3.38 19.51 -14.02
N ASP A 181 -2.98 19.59 -12.75
CA ASP A 181 -2.36 20.83 -12.31
C ASP A 181 -1.10 21.04 -13.17
N ASP A 182 -0.96 22.23 -13.74
CA ASP A 182 0.18 22.64 -14.55
C ASP A 182 1.46 22.58 -13.70
N GLY A 183 2.10 21.41 -13.54
CA GLY A 183 3.26 21.34 -12.66
C GLY A 183 4.10 20.09 -12.68
N VAL A 184 3.51 18.90 -12.51
CA VAL A 184 4.32 17.68 -12.27
C VAL A 184 3.80 16.50 -13.07
N VAL A 185 4.68 15.93 -13.88
CA VAL A 185 4.44 14.68 -14.61
C VAL A 185 5.33 13.58 -14.04
N ILE A 186 4.72 12.50 -13.56
CA ILE A 186 5.39 11.39 -12.88
C ILE A 186 5.39 10.15 -13.78
N ASP A 187 6.53 9.48 -13.95
CA ASP A 187 6.55 8.10 -14.48
C ASP A 187 6.37 7.12 -13.31
N PRO A 188 5.23 6.40 -13.21
CA PRO A 188 5.01 5.47 -12.09
C PRO A 188 5.96 4.27 -12.08
N TYR A 189 6.75 4.09 -13.14
CA TYR A 189 7.78 3.06 -13.24
C TYR A 189 9.19 3.59 -13.03
N ASP A 190 9.38 4.91 -12.91
CA ASP A 190 10.66 5.48 -12.50
C ASP A 190 10.91 5.17 -11.03
N ARG A 191 12.17 4.79 -10.76
CA ARG A 191 12.66 4.36 -9.45
C ARG A 191 13.93 5.09 -9.04
N ALA A 192 14.36 6.10 -9.78
CA ALA A 192 15.53 6.90 -9.46
C ALA A 192 15.32 7.76 -8.20
N GLY A 193 14.06 8.14 -7.91
CA GLY A 193 13.66 8.89 -6.72
C GLY A 193 13.18 8.02 -5.55
N THR A 194 13.10 8.65 -4.37
CA THR A 194 12.36 8.11 -3.23
C THR A 194 10.86 8.07 -3.53
N VAL A 195 10.15 7.17 -2.85
CA VAL A 195 8.69 7.26 -2.80
C VAL A 195 8.38 8.40 -1.86
N ASP A 196 8.06 9.55 -2.41
CA ASP A 196 7.77 10.73 -1.62
C ASP A 196 6.33 10.61 -1.11
N GLY A 197 6.07 11.03 0.13
CA GLY A 197 4.77 10.87 0.81
C GLY A 197 3.61 11.65 0.19
N HIS A 198 3.72 12.13 -1.06
CA HIS A 198 2.72 12.96 -1.74
C HIS A 198 1.40 12.20 -2.02
N ALA A 199 1.33 10.87 -1.93
CA ALA A 199 0.03 10.20 -1.88
C ALA A 199 -0.62 10.34 -0.49
N GLY A 200 -1.00 11.55 -0.10
CA GLY A 200 -1.70 11.75 1.17
C GLY A 200 -1.97 13.18 1.59
N THR A 201 -1.47 14.19 0.89
CA THR A 201 -2.04 15.53 0.97
C THR A 201 -3.19 15.59 -0.03
N GLU A 202 -4.38 15.92 0.45
CA GLU A 202 -5.63 15.90 -0.33
C GLU A 202 -5.60 16.90 -1.52
N ASP A 203 -4.59 17.78 -1.57
CA ASP A 203 -4.56 18.97 -2.41
C ASP A 203 -3.58 18.94 -3.61
N GLU A 204 -2.71 17.94 -3.77
CA GLU A 204 -1.72 17.93 -4.86
C GLU A 204 -1.81 16.66 -5.73
N CYS A 205 -2.49 16.79 -6.87
CA CYS A 205 -2.66 15.73 -7.86
C CYS A 205 -1.76 15.95 -9.08
N ALA A 206 -0.83 15.02 -9.31
CA ALA A 206 0.08 15.06 -10.46
C ALA A 206 -0.42 14.20 -11.63
N SER A 207 0.02 14.54 -12.83
CA SER A 207 -0.21 13.71 -14.02
C SER A 207 0.78 12.57 -14.14
N ALA A 208 0.34 11.44 -14.69
CA ALA A 208 1.24 10.33 -14.99
C ALA A 208 1.56 10.27 -16.49
N VAL A 209 2.83 10.10 -16.87
CA VAL A 209 3.19 9.87 -18.29
C VAL A 209 2.69 8.51 -18.81
N ARG A 210 2.32 7.57 -17.93
CA ARG A 210 1.94 6.19 -18.25
C ARG A 210 0.91 5.65 -17.26
N SER A 211 -0.05 4.85 -17.75
CA SER A 211 -0.95 4.02 -16.95
C SER A 211 -1.28 2.71 -17.66
#